data_AF-A0A663N353-F1
#
_entry.id   AF-A0A663N353-F1
#
_cell.length_a   1.000
_cell.length_b   1.000
_cell.length_c   1.000
_cell.angle_alpha   90.00
_cell.angle_beta   90.00
_cell.angle_gamma   90.00
#
_symmetry.space_group_name_H-M   'P 1'
#
loop_
_entity.id
_entity.type
_entity.pdbx_description
1 polymer ?
#
loop_
_entity_poly.entity_id
_entity_poly.type
_entity_poly.pdbx_seq_one_letter_code
_entity_poly.pdbx_strand_id
1 'polypeptide(L)'
;WRSNQHDISICRMKGKHEAECRNFVKVLLVRNESLLFICGTNAFNPVCANYSMDTLEPIGDNISGMARCPYDPKHANVALFTGGMLFTATVTDFLAIDAVIYRSLGDSPTLRTVKHDSKWFKEPYFVHAVEWRSHVYFFFREIAMEFNYLEKVVVSRVARVCKNDMGGSQRVLEKQWTSFLKARLNCSVPGDSHFYFNVIQAVTDILELDGRPVVLAVFSTPANSIPGSAVCAFDMTQVAAVFEGLTCHWDGVGTEMGTGTGTARTGTCREGDGSGCRVRDGDRDKDRVGKGWGQDDASRKCRGDGDDGAGDRNRDSHG
;
A
#
# COMPACT_ATOMS: atom_id res chain seq x y z
N TRP A 1 22.90 9.07 -18.23
CA TRP A 1 22.48 10.18 -17.35
C TRP A 1 23.28 10.22 -16.04
N ARG A 2 24.41 10.93 -16.00
CA ARG A 2 25.25 11.06 -14.78
C ARG A 2 24.83 12.30 -13.98
N SER A 3 25.01 12.26 -12.65
CA SER A 3 24.87 13.44 -11.79
C SER A 3 25.93 14.49 -12.14
N ASN A 4 25.57 15.77 -12.01
CA ASN A 4 26.53 16.87 -12.15
C ASN A 4 27.46 16.92 -10.90
N GLN A 5 28.58 17.63 -11.02
CA GLN A 5 29.57 17.70 -9.93
C GLN A 5 29.05 18.46 -8.70
N HIS A 6 28.12 19.39 -8.89
CA HIS A 6 27.54 20.17 -7.81
C HIS A 6 26.68 19.30 -6.88
N ASP A 7 25.78 18.49 -7.43
CA ASP A 7 24.94 17.53 -6.69
C ASP A 7 25.82 16.49 -5.96
N ILE A 8 26.86 15.98 -6.62
CA ILE A 8 27.81 15.04 -6.01
C ILE A 8 28.52 15.68 -4.82
N SER A 9 28.99 16.93 -4.96
CA SER A 9 29.63 17.67 -3.87
C SER A 9 28.68 17.88 -2.69
N ILE A 10 27.42 18.28 -2.95
CA ILE A 10 26.40 18.46 -1.90
C ILE A 10 26.13 17.15 -1.18
N CYS A 11 25.98 16.05 -1.91
CA CYS A 11 25.77 14.72 -1.34
C CYS A 11 26.89 14.33 -0.37
N ARG A 12 28.15 14.54 -0.75
CA ARG A 12 29.31 14.28 0.11
C ARG A 12 29.35 15.21 1.33
N MET A 13 29.04 16.49 1.15
CA MET A 13 28.96 17.45 2.26
C MET A 13 27.88 17.06 3.29
N LYS A 14 26.81 16.39 2.86
CA LYS A 14 25.79 15.82 3.74
C LYS A 14 26.19 14.49 4.39
N GLY A 15 27.45 14.05 4.23
CA GLY A 15 28.02 12.89 4.93
C GLY A 15 27.73 11.53 4.29
N LYS A 16 27.24 11.48 3.04
CA LYS A 16 27.01 10.21 2.32
C LYS A 16 28.30 9.67 1.71
N HIS A 17 28.38 8.35 1.55
CA HIS A 17 29.55 7.71 0.96
C HIS A 17 29.70 8.07 -0.53
N GLU A 18 30.94 8.19 -1.00
CA GLU A 18 31.26 8.53 -2.38
C GLU A 18 30.61 7.58 -3.41
N ALA A 19 30.50 6.29 -3.06
CA ALA A 19 29.83 5.29 -3.91
C ALA A 19 28.32 5.53 -4.03
N GLU A 20 27.69 6.10 -3.01
CA GLU A 20 26.24 6.36 -2.96
C GLU A 20 25.87 7.69 -3.63
N CYS A 21 26.81 8.63 -3.73
CA CYS A 21 26.65 9.92 -4.39
C CYS A 21 26.73 9.82 -5.92
N ARG A 22 25.88 8.98 -6.52
CA ARG A 22 25.73 8.77 -7.97
C ARG A 22 24.26 8.82 -8.36
N ASN A 23 24.00 8.85 -9.67
CA ASN A 23 22.64 8.71 -10.20
C ASN A 23 22.31 7.23 -10.40
N PHE A 24 21.49 6.67 -9.50
CA PHE A 24 20.96 5.32 -9.64
C PHE A 24 19.55 5.41 -10.21
N VAL A 25 19.31 4.80 -11.37
CA VAL A 25 17.97 4.74 -11.98
C VAL A 25 17.10 3.82 -11.12
N LYS A 26 15.97 4.33 -10.65
CA LYS A 26 15.04 3.63 -9.74
C LYS A 26 13.61 3.58 -10.27
N VAL A 27 13.30 4.36 -11.30
CA VAL A 27 12.04 4.33 -12.02
C VAL A 27 12.36 4.33 -13.51
N LEU A 28 11.79 3.38 -14.23
CA LEU A 28 11.83 3.30 -15.68
C LEU A 28 10.46 2.77 -16.12
N LEU A 29 9.65 3.63 -16.73
CA LEU A 29 8.29 3.30 -17.15
C LEU A 29 8.08 3.70 -18.60
N VAL A 30 7.32 2.90 -19.33
CA VAL A 30 6.79 3.30 -20.65
C VAL A 30 5.64 4.26 -20.42
N ARG A 31 5.77 5.51 -20.88
CA ARG A 31 4.75 6.54 -20.74
C ARG A 31 3.74 6.50 -21.89
N ASN A 32 4.25 6.32 -23.10
CA ASN A 32 3.49 6.07 -24.33
C ASN A 32 4.38 5.34 -25.34
N GLU A 33 3.89 5.10 -26.56
CA GLU A 33 4.60 4.35 -27.61
C GLU A 33 5.99 4.91 -27.98
N SER A 34 6.25 6.19 -27.71
CA SER A 34 7.48 6.89 -28.10
C SER A 34 8.32 7.42 -26.93
N LEU A 35 7.77 7.40 -25.71
CA LEU A 35 8.36 8.06 -24.54
C LEU A 35 8.55 7.09 -23.38
N LEU A 36 9.77 7.08 -22.85
CA LEU A 36 10.13 6.54 -21.55
C LEU A 36 10.10 7.64 -20.50
N PHE A 37 9.63 7.32 -19.30
CA PHE A 37 9.75 8.15 -18.12
C PHE A 37 10.75 7.52 -17.16
N ILE A 38 11.85 8.24 -16.90
CA ILE A 38 12.97 7.74 -16.12
C ILE A 38 13.17 8.65 -14.92
N CYS A 39 13.35 8.08 -13.74
CA CYS A 39 13.83 8.81 -12.57
C CYS A 39 15.03 8.13 -11.94
N GLY A 40 15.93 8.96 -11.41
CA GLY A 40 17.08 8.49 -10.66
C GLY A 40 17.31 9.29 -9.38
N THR A 41 18.05 8.67 -8.46
CA THR A 41 18.40 9.24 -7.15
C THR A 41 19.22 10.52 -7.25
N ASN A 42 19.95 10.68 -8.35
CA ASN A 42 20.85 11.80 -8.68
C ASN A 42 21.62 12.35 -7.46
N ALA A 43 22.44 11.49 -6.85
CA ALA A 43 23.26 11.81 -5.68
C ALA A 43 22.42 12.41 -4.53
N PHE A 44 21.36 11.72 -4.11
CA PHE A 44 20.41 12.19 -3.08
C PHE A 44 19.77 13.54 -3.43
N ASN A 45 19.52 13.79 -4.72
CA ASN A 45 18.72 14.90 -5.22
C ASN A 45 17.83 14.41 -6.38
N PRO A 46 16.77 13.62 -6.09
CA PRO A 46 16.05 12.85 -7.09
C PRO A 46 15.50 13.71 -8.23
N VAL A 47 15.61 13.19 -9.45
CA VAL A 47 15.21 13.87 -10.68
C VAL A 47 14.57 12.88 -11.64
N CYS A 48 13.59 13.35 -12.40
CA CYS A 48 12.90 12.61 -13.44
C CYS A 48 13.04 13.32 -14.79
N ALA A 49 12.99 12.58 -15.90
CA ALA A 49 13.02 13.13 -17.24
C ALA A 49 12.29 12.19 -18.21
N ASN A 50 11.78 12.75 -19.31
CA ASN A 50 11.30 11.93 -20.42
C ASN A 50 12.46 11.61 -21.35
N TYR A 51 12.44 10.43 -21.95
CA TYR A 51 13.43 9.96 -22.91
C TYR A 51 12.71 9.42 -24.14
N SER A 52 13.31 9.61 -25.31
CA SER A 52 12.88 8.94 -26.54
C SER A 52 13.04 7.42 -26.36
N MET A 53 12.04 6.64 -26.73
CA MET A 53 12.14 5.17 -26.70
C MET A 53 13.15 4.66 -27.75
N ASP A 54 13.24 5.33 -28.90
CA ASP A 54 14.08 4.89 -30.02
C ASP A 54 15.55 5.28 -29.84
N THR A 55 15.82 6.53 -29.44
CA THR A 55 17.18 7.07 -29.35
C THR A 55 17.76 7.06 -27.94
N LEU A 56 16.93 6.87 -26.92
CA LEU A 56 17.30 7.02 -25.51
C LEU A 56 17.95 8.39 -25.20
N GLU A 57 17.53 9.42 -25.92
CA GLU A 57 17.91 10.81 -25.66
C GLU A 57 16.86 11.52 -24.80
N PRO A 58 17.27 12.43 -23.90
CA PRO A 58 16.34 13.17 -23.04
C PRO A 58 15.47 14.13 -23.88
N ILE A 59 14.18 14.19 -23.54
CA ILE A 59 13.18 15.05 -24.20
C ILE A 59 12.62 16.03 -23.17
N GLY A 60 12.74 17.32 -23.48
CA GLY A 60 12.26 18.41 -22.65
C GLY A 60 13.07 18.60 -21.36
N ASP A 61 12.48 19.34 -20.42
CA ASP A 61 13.15 19.68 -19.16
C ASP A 61 13.05 18.57 -18.11
N ASN A 62 14.03 18.59 -17.20
CA ASN A 62 14.01 17.75 -16.02
C ASN A 62 12.86 18.13 -15.09
N ILE A 63 12.22 17.13 -14.53
CA ILE A 63 11.14 17.23 -13.55
C ILE A 63 11.71 16.85 -12.17
N SER A 64 11.24 17.50 -11.10
CA SER A 64 11.62 17.10 -9.74
C SER A 64 11.29 15.63 -9.48
N GLY A 65 12.23 14.86 -8.92
CA GLY A 65 12.00 13.47 -8.51
C GLY A 65 11.46 13.33 -7.09
N MET A 66 11.27 14.43 -6.35
CA MET A 66 10.70 14.40 -5.00
C MET A 66 9.34 13.69 -5.00
N ALA A 67 9.14 12.78 -4.04
CA ALA A 67 7.97 11.89 -3.95
C ALA A 67 7.75 10.93 -5.13
N ARG A 68 8.62 10.92 -6.15
CA ARG A 68 8.55 10.04 -7.33
C ARG A 68 9.66 9.01 -7.36
N CYS A 69 10.83 9.36 -6.84
CA CYS A 69 12.03 8.55 -6.82
C CYS A 69 12.71 8.72 -5.45
N PRO A 70 13.26 7.65 -4.84
CA PRO A 70 13.94 7.76 -3.56
C PRO A 70 15.25 8.55 -3.66
N TYR A 71 15.69 9.08 -2.53
CA TYR A 71 17.00 9.72 -2.36
C TYR A 71 18.12 8.68 -2.25
N ASP A 72 17.89 7.65 -1.44
CA ASP A 72 18.85 6.57 -1.20
C ASP A 72 18.65 5.43 -2.22
N PRO A 73 19.70 4.95 -2.91
CA PRO A 73 19.58 3.84 -3.86
C PRO A 73 19.12 2.52 -3.21
N LYS A 74 19.33 2.35 -1.89
CA LYS A 74 18.93 1.16 -1.14
C LYS A 74 17.44 1.15 -0.78
N HIS A 75 16.76 2.29 -0.84
CA HIS A 75 15.33 2.34 -0.55
C HIS A 75 14.53 1.70 -1.69
N ALA A 76 13.53 0.91 -1.30
CA ALA A 76 12.52 0.43 -2.23
C ALA A 76 11.58 1.57 -2.60
N ASN A 77 11.07 1.51 -3.81
CA ASN A 77 10.08 2.44 -4.32
C ASN A 77 9.17 1.71 -5.29
N VAL A 78 7.97 2.24 -5.43
CA VAL A 78 6.99 1.77 -6.40
C VAL A 78 6.63 2.92 -7.31
N ALA A 79 6.49 2.65 -8.59
CA ALA A 79 6.03 3.63 -9.58
C ALA A 79 5.19 2.91 -10.65
N LEU A 80 4.04 3.48 -10.99
CA LEU A 80 3.08 2.95 -11.95
C LEU A 80 2.44 4.10 -12.74
N PHE A 81 2.38 3.96 -14.06
CA PHE A 81 1.59 4.86 -14.91
C PHE A 81 0.24 4.25 -15.22
N THR A 82 -0.82 5.02 -15.05
CA THR A 82 -2.19 4.66 -15.47
C THR A 82 -3.01 5.92 -15.72
N GLY A 83 -3.78 5.93 -16.82
CA GLY A 83 -4.62 7.08 -17.20
C GLY A 83 -3.85 8.40 -17.36
N GLY A 84 -2.60 8.36 -17.83
CA GLY A 84 -1.73 9.53 -17.97
C GLY A 84 -1.17 10.09 -16.64
N MET A 85 -1.56 9.51 -15.51
CA MET A 85 -1.11 9.89 -14.17
C MET A 85 -0.02 8.95 -13.68
N LEU A 86 0.91 9.49 -12.90
CA LEU A 86 1.98 8.74 -12.24
C LEU A 86 1.63 8.53 -10.77
N PHE A 87 1.51 7.27 -10.38
CA PHE A 87 1.33 6.82 -9.01
C PHE A 87 2.66 6.31 -8.47
N THR A 88 3.08 6.79 -7.30
CA THR A 88 4.37 6.42 -6.69
C THR A 88 4.22 6.15 -5.20
N ALA A 89 5.12 5.33 -4.67
CA ALA A 89 5.27 5.12 -3.25
C ALA A 89 6.76 5.13 -2.90
N THR A 90 7.18 6.12 -2.12
CA THR A 90 8.59 6.36 -1.74
C THR A 90 8.64 7.38 -0.58
N VAL A 91 9.79 7.98 -0.33
CA VAL A 91 9.99 9.05 0.66
C VAL A 91 10.13 10.42 -0.01
N THR A 92 9.73 11.49 0.68
CA THR A 92 9.81 12.86 0.14
C THR A 92 11.07 13.62 0.58
N ASP A 93 11.75 13.15 1.62
CA ASP A 93 12.84 13.88 2.27
C ASP A 93 14.14 13.08 2.34
N PHE A 94 15.25 13.79 2.48
CA PHE A 94 16.60 13.21 2.55
C PHE A 94 16.78 12.27 3.75
N LEU A 95 16.09 12.53 4.87
CA LEU A 95 16.14 11.70 6.07
C LEU A 95 15.23 10.48 6.00
N ALA A 96 14.42 10.36 4.94
CA ALA A 96 13.48 9.27 4.70
C ALA A 96 12.44 9.08 5.83
N ILE A 97 12.01 10.19 6.43
CA ILE A 97 11.01 10.21 7.50
C ILE A 97 9.59 10.28 6.90
N ASP A 98 9.41 11.05 5.82
CA ASP A 98 8.11 11.30 5.20
C ASP A 98 7.86 10.30 4.06
N ALA A 99 7.49 9.08 4.43
CA ALA A 99 7.00 8.07 3.50
C ALA A 99 5.60 8.42 2.97
N VAL A 100 5.39 8.25 1.66
CA VAL A 100 4.20 8.75 0.97
C VAL A 100 3.74 7.80 -0.13
N ILE A 101 2.42 7.65 -0.28
CA ILE A 101 1.80 7.28 -1.55
C ILE A 101 1.32 8.55 -2.24
N TYR A 102 1.80 8.77 -3.45
CA TYR A 102 1.69 10.03 -4.17
C TYR A 102 1.13 9.81 -5.57
N ARG A 103 0.33 10.76 -6.06
CA ARG A 103 -0.07 10.86 -7.47
C ARG A 103 0.30 12.22 -8.00
N SER A 104 0.87 12.24 -9.19
CA SER A 104 1.17 13.47 -9.94
C SER A 104 1.16 13.25 -11.43
N LEU A 105 1.42 14.31 -12.19
CA LEU A 105 1.34 14.32 -13.65
C LEU A 105 -0.10 14.06 -14.16
N GLY A 106 -0.29 14.22 -15.46
CA GLY A 106 -1.61 14.21 -16.08
C GLY A 106 -2.45 15.43 -15.70
N ASP A 107 -3.71 15.42 -16.09
CA ASP A 107 -4.65 16.53 -15.89
C ASP A 107 -5.38 16.48 -14.54
N SER A 108 -4.93 15.61 -13.63
CA SER A 108 -5.52 15.41 -12.30
C SER A 108 -4.71 16.12 -11.20
N PRO A 109 -5.36 16.55 -10.11
CA PRO A 109 -4.66 17.19 -9.00
C PRO A 109 -3.65 16.24 -8.37
N THR A 110 -2.54 16.80 -7.90
CA THR A 110 -1.55 16.04 -7.14
C THR A 110 -2.13 15.66 -5.78
N LEU A 111 -2.07 14.38 -5.42
CA LEU A 111 -2.57 13.87 -4.15
C LEU A 111 -1.49 13.13 -3.39
N ARG A 112 -1.52 13.25 -2.06
CA ARG A 112 -0.60 12.54 -1.16
C ARG A 112 -1.33 11.96 0.04
N THR A 113 -0.70 10.99 0.70
CA THR A 113 -1.11 10.57 2.04
C THR A 113 -0.82 11.66 3.08
N VAL A 114 -1.57 11.64 4.19
CA VAL A 114 -1.40 12.59 5.29
C VAL A 114 0.00 12.43 5.88
N LYS A 115 0.71 13.55 6.03
CA LYS A 115 2.07 13.60 6.54
C LYS A 115 2.08 13.38 8.06
N HIS A 116 3.01 12.58 8.56
CA HIS A 116 3.21 12.29 9.99
C HIS A 116 1.98 11.71 10.72
N ASP A 117 1.06 11.06 10.00
CA ASP A 117 -0.06 10.33 10.60
C ASP A 117 0.24 8.83 10.59
N SER A 118 0.52 8.28 11.77
CA SER A 118 0.84 6.86 11.95
C SER A 118 -0.33 5.92 11.65
N LYS A 119 -1.57 6.44 11.59
CA LYS A 119 -2.74 5.67 11.13
C LYS A 119 -2.65 5.39 9.63
N TRP A 120 -2.04 6.30 8.86
CA TRP A 120 -1.80 6.11 7.42
C TRP A 120 -0.59 5.21 7.20
N PHE A 121 0.55 5.54 7.80
CA PHE A 121 1.78 4.75 7.71
C PHE A 121 2.62 4.80 8.97
N LYS A 122 3.16 3.65 9.36
CA LYS A 122 4.23 3.57 10.36
C LYS A 122 5.43 2.80 9.81
N GLU A 123 6.45 3.55 9.39
CA GLU A 123 7.70 3.02 8.81
C GLU A 123 7.43 1.99 7.68
N PRO A 124 6.76 2.39 6.58
CA PRO A 124 6.39 1.45 5.53
C PRO A 124 7.59 1.11 4.64
N TYR A 125 7.60 -0.13 4.12
CA TYR A 125 8.46 -0.57 3.05
C TYR A 125 7.59 -0.99 1.86
N PHE A 126 7.64 -0.19 0.80
CA PHE A 126 6.84 -0.40 -0.41
C PHE A 126 7.41 -1.53 -1.28
N VAL A 127 6.55 -2.40 -1.78
CA VAL A 127 6.95 -3.61 -2.51
C VAL A 127 6.44 -3.59 -3.95
N HIS A 128 5.15 -3.34 -4.18
CA HIS A 128 4.60 -3.35 -5.54
C HIS A 128 3.32 -2.50 -5.66
N ALA A 129 2.90 -2.19 -6.88
CA ALA A 129 1.56 -1.68 -7.14
C ALA A 129 0.99 -2.23 -8.45
N VAL A 130 -0.33 -2.41 -8.47
CA VAL A 130 -1.07 -2.87 -9.65
C VAL A 130 -2.30 -2.01 -9.89
N GLU A 131 -2.65 -1.83 -11.16
CA GLU A 131 -3.93 -1.26 -11.54
C GLU A 131 -4.98 -2.38 -11.64
N TRP A 132 -6.13 -2.19 -10.99
CA TRP A 132 -7.27 -3.08 -11.19
C TRP A 132 -8.60 -2.32 -11.12
N ARG A 133 -9.37 -2.41 -12.21
CA ARG A 133 -10.65 -1.72 -12.40
C ARG A 133 -10.51 -0.20 -12.17
N SER A 134 -11.19 0.35 -11.16
CA SER A 134 -11.21 1.78 -10.84
C SER A 134 -10.16 2.20 -9.81
N HIS A 135 -9.30 1.29 -9.36
CA HIS A 135 -8.35 1.52 -8.28
C HIS A 135 -6.91 1.21 -8.66
N VAL A 136 -5.99 1.81 -7.92
CA VAL A 136 -4.59 1.37 -7.83
C VAL A 136 -4.38 0.74 -6.47
N TYR A 137 -3.82 -0.46 -6.45
CA TYR A 137 -3.51 -1.21 -5.24
C TYR A 137 -2.01 -1.13 -4.96
N PHE A 138 -1.64 -0.85 -3.71
CA PHE A 138 -0.26 -0.77 -3.25
C PHE A 138 0.01 -1.85 -2.21
N PHE A 139 1.06 -2.63 -2.44
CA PHE A 139 1.52 -3.69 -1.55
C PHE A 139 2.76 -3.22 -0.82
N PHE A 140 2.74 -3.34 0.51
CA PHE A 140 3.82 -2.89 1.37
C PHE A 140 3.78 -3.64 2.70
N ARG A 141 4.82 -3.48 3.51
CA ARG A 141 4.80 -3.86 4.93
C ARG A 141 5.04 -2.64 5.80
N GLU A 142 4.49 -2.63 7.00
CA GLU A 142 4.64 -1.53 7.96
C GLU A 142 4.64 -2.09 9.39
N ILE A 143 4.96 -1.26 10.37
CA ILE A 143 4.75 -1.60 11.78
C ILE A 143 3.26 -1.48 12.09
N ALA A 144 2.65 -2.58 12.53
CA ALA A 144 1.25 -2.62 12.92
C ALA A 144 0.98 -1.71 14.13
N MET A 145 -0.05 -0.87 14.00
CA MET A 145 -0.51 -0.05 15.12
C MET A 145 -1.43 -0.84 16.06
N GLU A 146 -2.10 -1.88 15.54
CA GLU A 146 -3.00 -2.74 16.31
C GLU A 146 -2.30 -3.63 17.35
N PHE A 147 -1.00 -3.87 17.20
CA PHE A 147 -0.19 -4.68 18.13
C PHE A 147 0.74 -3.83 19.01
N ASN A 148 0.56 -2.50 19.03
CA ASN A 148 1.48 -1.57 19.68
C ASN A 148 1.57 -1.72 21.22
N TYR A 149 0.70 -2.52 21.83
CA TYR A 149 0.66 -2.78 23.28
C TYR A 149 1.64 -3.86 23.75
N LEU A 150 2.11 -4.73 22.84
CA LEU A 150 2.98 -5.86 23.17
C LEU A 150 4.39 -5.66 22.61
N GLU A 151 4.50 -5.53 21.27
CA GLU A 151 5.79 -5.46 20.57
C GLU A 151 5.66 -4.78 19.20
N LYS A 152 6.79 -4.32 18.63
CA LYS A 152 6.86 -3.86 17.23
C LYS A 152 6.67 -5.03 16.27
N VAL A 153 5.43 -5.31 15.91
CA VAL A 153 5.10 -6.34 14.90
C VAL A 153 5.04 -5.71 13.51
N VAL A 154 5.84 -6.24 12.58
CA VAL A 154 5.73 -5.89 11.14
C VAL A 154 4.62 -6.72 10.53
N VAL A 155 3.73 -6.09 9.76
CA VAL A 155 2.65 -6.76 9.01
C VAL A 155 2.66 -6.34 7.55
N SER A 156 2.18 -7.23 6.70
CA SER A 156 1.98 -6.97 5.28
C SER A 156 0.60 -6.40 5.02
N ARG A 157 0.53 -5.41 4.13
CA ARG A 157 -0.67 -4.65 3.80
C ARG A 157 -0.88 -4.59 2.29
N VAL A 158 -2.16 -4.50 1.94
CA VAL A 158 -2.61 -3.97 0.67
C VAL A 158 -3.40 -2.70 0.95
N ALA A 159 -3.10 -1.62 0.25
CA ALA A 159 -3.91 -0.40 0.23
C ALA A 159 -4.50 -0.17 -1.15
N ARG A 160 -5.61 0.57 -1.22
CA ARG A 160 -6.20 1.02 -2.48
C ARG A 160 -6.45 2.52 -2.46
N VAL A 161 -6.42 3.12 -3.66
CA VAL A 161 -6.89 4.48 -3.94
C VAL A 161 -7.71 4.47 -5.22
N CYS A 162 -8.68 5.37 -5.33
CA CYS A 162 -9.45 5.58 -6.55
C CYS A 162 -8.60 6.32 -7.60
N LYS A 163 -8.63 5.85 -8.84
CA LYS A 163 -7.93 6.53 -9.95
C LYS A 163 -8.44 7.96 -10.16
N ASN A 164 -9.75 8.17 -9.99
CA ASN A 164 -10.42 9.46 -10.15
C ASN A 164 -10.58 10.27 -8.85
N ASP A 165 -9.83 9.95 -7.80
CA ASP A 165 -9.82 10.76 -6.58
C ASP A 165 -9.39 12.20 -6.92
N MET A 166 -10.14 13.19 -6.43
CA MET A 166 -9.86 14.62 -6.67
C MET A 166 -9.34 15.33 -5.42
N GLY A 167 -9.17 14.60 -4.33
CA GLY A 167 -8.84 15.12 -3.03
C GLY A 167 -10.04 15.64 -2.25
N GLY A 168 -9.77 16.05 -1.02
CA GLY A 168 -10.77 16.54 -0.11
C GLY A 168 -11.22 17.98 -0.40
N SER A 169 -12.15 18.45 0.43
CA SER A 169 -12.60 19.83 0.40
C SER A 169 -11.53 20.78 0.96
N GLN A 170 -11.70 22.08 0.76
CA GLN A 170 -10.84 23.11 1.35
C GLN A 170 -10.73 23.02 2.89
N ARG A 171 -11.70 22.38 3.56
CA ARG A 171 -11.71 22.25 5.03
C ARG A 171 -11.09 20.94 5.53
N VAL A 172 -11.12 19.88 4.72
CA VAL A 172 -10.78 18.51 5.15
C VAL A 172 -10.10 17.80 3.98
N LEU A 173 -8.89 17.29 4.22
CA LEU A 173 -8.09 16.51 3.27
C LEU A 173 -7.77 17.24 1.95
N GLU A 174 -7.59 18.56 1.98
CA GLU A 174 -7.17 19.32 0.79
C GLU A 174 -5.84 18.76 0.24
N LYS A 175 -5.79 18.42 -1.06
CA LYS A 175 -4.64 17.78 -1.74
C LYS A 175 -4.21 16.42 -1.13
N GLN A 176 -5.09 15.79 -0.36
CA GLN A 176 -4.86 14.48 0.24
C GLN A 176 -5.87 13.47 -0.29
N TRP A 177 -5.51 12.18 -0.27
CA TRP A 177 -6.42 11.12 -0.70
C TRP A 177 -7.70 11.11 0.13
N THR A 178 -8.84 10.96 -0.53
CA THR A 178 -10.14 10.72 0.13
C THR A 178 -10.58 9.25 0.05
N SER A 179 -9.88 8.49 -0.79
CA SER A 179 -10.17 7.08 -1.09
C SER A 179 -9.16 6.09 -0.52
N PHE A 180 -8.15 6.56 0.22
CA PHE A 180 -7.12 5.68 0.78
C PHE A 180 -7.70 4.78 1.88
N LEU A 181 -7.61 3.47 1.66
CA LEU A 181 -7.91 2.43 2.64
C LEU A 181 -6.81 1.38 2.60
N LYS A 182 -6.53 0.74 3.74
CA LYS A 182 -5.57 -0.38 3.83
C LYS A 182 -6.11 -1.55 4.64
N ALA A 183 -5.67 -2.76 4.30
CA ALA A 183 -6.04 -4.00 4.96
C ALA A 183 -4.81 -4.91 5.11
N ARG A 184 -4.82 -5.80 6.12
CA ARG A 184 -3.78 -6.81 6.34
C ARG A 184 -3.89 -7.92 5.29
N LEU A 185 -2.75 -8.38 4.77
CA LEU A 185 -2.66 -9.61 3.99
C LEU A 185 -2.44 -10.80 4.92
N ASN A 186 -3.25 -11.85 4.75
CA ASN A 186 -3.12 -13.08 5.51
C ASN A 186 -2.40 -14.13 4.65
N CYS A 187 -1.15 -14.42 5.00
CA CYS A 187 -0.41 -15.56 4.49
C CYS A 187 0.02 -16.41 5.70
N SER A 188 -0.70 -17.50 5.94
CA SER A 188 -0.50 -18.34 7.12
C SER A 188 -0.72 -19.82 6.84
N VAL A 189 -0.12 -20.64 7.70
CA VAL A 189 -0.41 -22.08 7.77
C VAL A 189 -1.46 -22.28 8.87
N PRO A 190 -2.62 -22.90 8.55
CA PRO A 190 -3.66 -23.17 9.54
C PRO A 190 -3.20 -24.26 10.52
N GLY A 191 -3.65 -24.14 11.78
CA GLY A 191 -3.37 -25.07 12.88
C GLY A 191 -4.09 -24.61 14.15
N ASP A 192 -3.81 -25.24 15.29
CA ASP A 192 -4.38 -24.84 16.59
C ASP A 192 -4.08 -23.36 16.92
N SER A 193 -2.90 -22.89 16.49
CA SER A 193 -2.55 -21.49 16.38
C SER A 193 -1.99 -21.24 14.98
N HIS A 194 -2.47 -20.18 14.31
CA HIS A 194 -2.04 -19.87 12.95
C HIS A 194 -0.59 -19.39 12.95
N PHE A 195 0.24 -19.95 12.05
CA PHE A 195 1.60 -19.47 11.83
C PHE A 195 1.64 -18.50 10.65
N TYR A 196 1.95 -17.23 10.91
CA TYR A 196 1.89 -16.16 9.91
C TYR A 196 3.26 -15.83 9.30
N PHE A 197 3.31 -15.72 7.98
CA PHE A 197 4.43 -15.11 7.25
C PHE A 197 4.12 -13.62 7.02
N ASN A 198 4.58 -12.77 7.94
CA ASN A 198 4.15 -11.37 7.97
C ASN A 198 4.97 -10.41 7.11
N VAL A 199 6.13 -10.81 6.57
CA VAL A 199 7.06 -9.90 5.87
C VAL A 199 7.01 -10.15 4.36
N ILE A 200 6.16 -9.40 3.64
CA ILE A 200 6.07 -9.45 2.18
C ILE A 200 7.37 -8.96 1.54
N GLN A 201 7.87 -9.68 0.54
CA GLN A 201 9.14 -9.44 -0.14
C GLN A 201 8.95 -9.02 -1.60
N ALA A 202 8.01 -9.65 -2.30
CA ALA A 202 7.70 -9.39 -3.70
C ALA A 202 6.24 -9.72 -4.00
N VAL A 203 5.67 -9.05 -5.01
CA VAL A 203 4.33 -9.31 -5.55
C VAL A 203 4.40 -9.26 -7.06
N THR A 204 3.65 -10.11 -7.75
CA THR A 204 3.54 -10.09 -9.21
C THR A 204 2.58 -9.00 -9.69
N ASP A 205 2.62 -8.70 -10.99
CA ASP A 205 1.46 -8.11 -11.65
C ASP A 205 0.27 -9.09 -11.60
N ILE A 206 -0.90 -8.63 -12.04
CA ILE A 206 -2.11 -9.44 -12.03
C ILE A 206 -1.99 -10.53 -13.10
N LEU A 207 -2.16 -11.77 -12.67
CA LEU A 207 -2.16 -12.96 -13.48
C LEU A 207 -3.59 -13.49 -13.59
N GLU A 208 -3.93 -14.08 -14.72
CA GLU A 208 -5.18 -14.84 -14.87
C GLU A 208 -4.89 -16.32 -14.63
N LEU A 209 -5.31 -16.85 -13.48
CA LEU A 209 -5.20 -18.28 -13.13
C LEU A 209 -6.61 -18.87 -13.00
N ASP A 210 -6.92 -19.89 -13.79
CA ASP A 210 -8.24 -20.56 -13.81
C ASP A 210 -9.43 -19.58 -13.96
N GLY A 211 -9.25 -18.54 -14.78
CA GLY A 211 -10.24 -17.48 -15.01
C GLY A 211 -10.42 -16.50 -13.85
N ARG A 212 -9.48 -16.47 -12.90
CA ARG A 212 -9.48 -15.56 -11.76
C ARG A 212 -8.29 -14.59 -11.85
N PRO A 213 -8.51 -13.28 -11.65
CA PRO A 213 -7.43 -12.32 -11.54
C PRO A 213 -6.76 -12.45 -10.17
N VAL A 214 -5.50 -12.87 -10.15
CA VAL A 214 -4.75 -13.11 -8.92
C VAL A 214 -3.41 -12.38 -8.91
N VAL A 215 -2.93 -12.06 -7.72
CA VAL A 215 -1.52 -11.70 -7.49
C VAL A 215 -0.85 -12.77 -6.64
N LEU A 216 0.37 -13.14 -7.00
CA LEU A 216 1.21 -14.00 -6.18
C LEU A 216 2.15 -13.12 -5.35
N ALA A 217 2.27 -13.41 -4.07
CA ALA A 217 3.14 -12.67 -3.17
C ALA A 217 4.03 -13.61 -2.35
N VAL A 218 5.32 -13.25 -2.26
CA VAL A 218 6.33 -13.96 -1.48
C VAL A 218 6.43 -13.30 -0.11
N PHE A 219 6.38 -14.09 0.94
CA PHE A 219 6.51 -13.64 2.32
C PHE A 219 7.64 -14.37 3.02
N SER A 220 8.23 -13.73 4.03
CA SER A 220 9.18 -14.34 4.94
C SER A 220 8.74 -14.19 6.40
N THR A 221 9.38 -14.95 7.28
CA THR A 221 9.37 -14.68 8.71
C THR A 221 10.23 -13.42 9.02
N PRO A 222 10.07 -12.80 10.21
CA PRO A 222 10.92 -11.69 10.65
C PRO A 222 12.41 -12.06 10.72
N ALA A 223 13.31 -11.09 10.53
CA ALA A 223 14.76 -11.33 10.49
C ALA A 223 15.34 -11.94 11.79
N ASN A 224 14.71 -11.67 12.94
CA ASN A 224 15.13 -12.17 14.25
C ASN A 224 14.45 -13.50 14.64
N SER A 225 13.89 -14.22 13.67
CA SER A 225 13.18 -15.49 13.88
C SER A 225 13.80 -16.60 13.05
N ILE A 226 13.31 -17.83 13.22
CA ILE A 226 13.74 -18.96 12.37
C ILE A 226 13.40 -18.61 10.91
N PRO A 227 14.39 -18.63 9.99
CA PRO A 227 14.15 -18.28 8.60
C PRO A 227 13.15 -19.21 7.94
N GLY A 228 12.08 -18.63 7.40
CA GLY A 228 11.06 -19.34 6.63
C GLY A 228 10.49 -18.43 5.54
N SER A 229 9.99 -19.02 4.46
CA SER A 229 9.34 -18.29 3.37
C SER A 229 8.11 -19.03 2.88
N ALA A 230 7.13 -18.28 2.38
CA ALA A 230 5.89 -18.81 1.81
C ALA A 230 5.49 -18.00 0.58
N VAL A 231 4.73 -18.62 -0.31
CA VAL A 231 4.09 -17.96 -1.44
C VAL A 231 2.58 -18.10 -1.28
N CYS A 232 1.87 -16.97 -1.26
CA CYS A 232 0.42 -16.92 -1.17
C CYS A 232 -0.17 -16.26 -2.41
N ALA A 233 -1.31 -16.77 -2.86
CA ALA A 233 -2.09 -16.21 -3.97
C ALA A 233 -3.28 -15.42 -3.43
N PHE A 234 -3.54 -14.24 -3.97
CA PHE A 234 -4.66 -13.38 -3.58
C PHE A 234 -5.53 -13.07 -4.81
N ASP A 235 -6.79 -13.51 -4.78
CA ASP A 235 -7.80 -13.16 -5.79
C ASP A 235 -8.19 -11.69 -5.64
N MET A 236 -8.00 -10.91 -6.69
CA MET A 236 -8.25 -9.47 -6.68
C MET A 236 -9.72 -9.13 -6.40
N THR A 237 -10.64 -10.02 -6.74
CA THR A 237 -12.06 -9.89 -6.40
C THR A 237 -12.27 -9.97 -4.89
N GLN A 238 -11.59 -10.92 -4.22
CA GLN A 238 -11.63 -11.04 -2.76
C GLN A 238 -10.93 -9.87 -2.08
N VAL A 239 -9.78 -9.44 -2.60
CA VAL A 239 -9.05 -8.26 -2.11
C VAL A 239 -9.95 -7.03 -2.17
N ALA A 240 -10.67 -6.82 -3.27
CA ALA A 240 -11.61 -5.69 -3.39
C ALA A 240 -12.75 -5.75 -2.39
N ALA A 241 -13.33 -6.94 -2.17
CA ALA A 241 -14.43 -7.15 -1.24
C ALA A 241 -14.05 -6.83 0.22
N VAL A 242 -12.78 -6.98 0.62
CA VAL A 242 -12.32 -6.63 1.98
C VAL A 242 -12.59 -5.16 2.31
N PHE A 243 -12.50 -4.28 1.32
CA PHE A 243 -12.70 -2.84 1.48
C PHE A 243 -14.16 -2.40 1.34
N GLU A 244 -15.07 -3.33 1.06
CA GLU A 244 -16.52 -3.08 1.08
C GLU A 244 -17.14 -3.45 2.44
N GLY A 245 -16.37 -4.11 3.31
CA GLY A 245 -16.77 -4.48 4.67
C GLY A 245 -16.65 -3.34 5.69
N LEU A 246 -16.88 -3.68 6.96
CA LEU A 246 -16.79 -2.75 8.10
C LEU A 246 -15.39 -2.16 8.26
N THR A 247 -15.33 -0.88 8.64
CA THR A 247 -14.07 -0.18 8.94
C THR A 247 -13.71 -0.36 10.42
N CYS A 248 -12.42 -0.57 10.69
CA CYS A 248 -11.91 -0.65 12.05
C CYS A 248 -11.55 0.75 12.57
N HIS A 249 -11.87 1.06 13.84
CA HIS A 249 -11.57 2.33 14.49
C HIS A 249 -10.96 2.13 15.89
N TRP A 250 -9.94 2.93 16.22
CA TRP A 250 -9.32 2.99 17.56
C TRP A 250 -9.78 4.26 18.29
N ASP A 251 -10.59 4.11 19.35
CA ASP A 251 -11.16 5.21 20.14
C ASP A 251 -10.22 5.78 21.24
N GLY A 252 -9.02 5.21 21.41
CA GLY A 252 -8.00 5.75 22.33
C GLY A 252 -8.28 5.60 23.83
N VAL A 253 -9.42 5.04 24.22
CA VAL A 253 -9.81 4.77 25.62
C VAL A 253 -10.27 3.31 25.74
N GLY A 254 -9.34 2.39 25.95
CA GLY A 254 -9.63 0.96 26.13
C GLY A 254 -9.10 0.06 25.01
N THR A 255 -8.84 -1.19 25.37
CA THR A 255 -8.03 -2.21 24.67
C THR A 255 -8.66 -2.84 23.43
N GLU A 256 -9.77 -2.31 22.90
CA GLU A 256 -10.53 -2.96 21.82
C GLU A 256 -10.70 -2.07 20.59
N MET A 257 -10.56 -2.67 19.40
CA MET A 257 -10.80 -2.03 18.11
C MET A 257 -12.30 -2.10 17.81
N GLY A 258 -12.98 -0.98 17.58
CA GLY A 258 -14.40 -0.95 17.23
C GLY A 258 -14.67 -1.10 15.74
N THR A 259 -15.87 -1.56 15.35
CA THR A 259 -16.37 -1.50 13.97
C THR A 259 -17.32 -0.32 13.79
N GLY A 260 -17.07 0.55 12.79
CA GLY A 260 -17.93 1.68 12.48
C GLY A 260 -18.79 1.46 11.22
N THR A 261 -20.01 2.01 11.23
CA THR A 261 -20.87 2.15 10.03
C THR A 261 -21.08 3.63 9.72
N GLY A 262 -20.29 4.19 8.80
CA GLY A 262 -20.52 5.55 8.29
C GLY A 262 -21.68 5.59 7.30
N THR A 263 -22.49 6.66 7.33
CA THR A 263 -23.66 6.87 6.44
C THR A 263 -23.29 7.12 4.97
N ALA A 264 -22.03 7.44 4.68
CA ALA A 264 -21.43 7.34 3.35
C ALA A 264 -20.30 6.31 3.40
N ARG A 265 -20.28 5.35 2.46
CA ARG A 265 -19.20 4.35 2.39
C ARG A 265 -17.89 5.07 2.12
N THR A 266 -17.05 5.21 3.15
CA THR A 266 -15.72 5.79 3.02
C THR A 266 -14.91 5.00 2.02
N GLY A 267 -14.22 5.68 1.09
CA GLY A 267 -13.35 5.04 0.11
C GLY A 267 -14.01 4.45 -1.13
N THR A 268 -15.27 4.80 -1.46
CA THR A 268 -15.86 4.55 -2.79
C THR A 268 -15.47 5.63 -3.79
N CYS A 269 -15.19 5.24 -5.03
CA CYS A 269 -14.89 6.19 -6.09
C CYS A 269 -16.13 7.00 -6.48
N ARG A 270 -15.94 8.25 -6.93
CA ARG A 270 -17.03 9.02 -7.52
C ARG A 270 -17.48 8.34 -8.81
N GLU A 271 -18.79 8.14 -8.98
CA GLU A 271 -19.34 7.73 -10.27
C GLU A 271 -19.15 8.87 -11.28
N GLY A 272 -18.62 8.55 -12.46
CA GLY A 272 -18.51 9.52 -13.54
C GLY A 272 -19.88 9.76 -14.17
N ASP A 273 -20.16 11.00 -14.58
CA ASP A 273 -21.31 11.37 -15.38
C ASP A 273 -21.25 10.58 -16.71
N GLY A 274 -21.95 9.45 -16.77
CA GLY A 274 -21.81 8.49 -17.87
C GLY A 274 -22.78 7.32 -17.75
N SER A 275 -23.99 7.53 -18.30
CA SER A 275 -25.07 6.56 -18.54
C SER A 275 -25.74 5.97 -17.29
N GLY A 276 -27.01 6.36 -17.10
CA GLY A 276 -27.82 6.04 -15.94
C GLY A 276 -28.07 4.55 -15.70
N CYS A 277 -27.93 4.16 -14.43
CA CYS A 277 -28.48 2.91 -13.92
C CYS A 277 -30.01 2.99 -13.92
N ARG A 278 -30.65 2.38 -14.93
CA ARG A 278 -32.02 1.87 -14.77
C ARG A 278 -31.97 0.72 -13.78
N VAL A 279 -32.62 0.89 -12.63
CA VAL A 279 -32.97 -0.21 -11.75
C VAL A 279 -33.83 -1.19 -12.55
N ARG A 280 -33.33 -2.42 -12.77
CA ARG A 280 -34.19 -3.55 -13.12
C ARG A 280 -34.47 -4.31 -11.82
N ASP A 281 -35.73 -4.28 -11.42
CA ASP A 281 -36.30 -5.18 -10.43
C ASP A 281 -36.39 -6.62 -10.96
N GLY A 282 -36.22 -7.58 -10.05
CA GLY A 282 -36.47 -9.03 -10.25
C GLY A 282 -35.28 -9.77 -10.87
N ASP A 283 -34.81 -10.91 -10.37
CA ASP A 283 -35.55 -11.97 -9.71
C ASP A 283 -34.66 -12.79 -8.77
N ARG A 284 -35.32 -13.39 -7.77
CA ARG A 284 -34.75 -14.41 -6.88
C ARG A 284 -34.49 -15.66 -7.70
N ASP A 285 -33.26 -16.17 -7.67
CA ASP A 285 -33.10 -17.62 -7.67
C ASP A 285 -31.87 -18.08 -6.88
N LYS A 286 -32.11 -19.11 -6.07
CA LYS A 286 -31.13 -19.82 -5.26
C LYS A 286 -30.37 -20.76 -6.17
N ASP A 287 -29.06 -20.86 -6.00
CA ASP A 287 -28.44 -22.17 -5.86
C ASP A 287 -27.06 -22.11 -5.18
N ARG A 288 -26.88 -23.06 -4.25
CA ARG A 288 -25.66 -23.38 -3.51
C ARG A 288 -24.65 -24.07 -4.43
N VAL A 289 -23.35 -23.83 -4.21
CA VAL A 289 -22.32 -24.84 -3.86
C VAL A 289 -20.94 -24.15 -3.73
N GLY A 290 -20.15 -24.56 -2.73
CA GLY A 290 -18.69 -24.32 -2.68
C GLY A 290 -18.20 -23.33 -1.62
N LYS A 291 -18.56 -23.54 -0.35
CA LYS A 291 -18.06 -22.74 0.79
C LYS A 291 -16.57 -22.99 1.03
N GLY A 292 -15.81 -21.90 1.12
CA GLY A 292 -14.39 -21.89 1.47
C GLY A 292 -13.91 -20.56 2.03
N TRP A 293 -14.74 -19.87 2.80
CA TRP A 293 -14.36 -18.84 3.78
C TRP A 293 -15.36 -18.95 4.93
N GLY A 294 -14.86 -19.22 6.13
CA GLY A 294 -15.66 -19.26 7.35
C GLY A 294 -16.28 -17.89 7.59
N GLN A 295 -17.59 -17.87 7.79
CA GLN A 295 -18.38 -16.67 8.07
C GLN A 295 -18.08 -16.08 9.47
N ASP A 296 -17.12 -16.65 10.19
CA ASP A 296 -16.80 -16.35 11.60
C ASP A 296 -15.67 -15.32 11.76
N ASP A 297 -15.00 -14.89 10.69
CA ASP A 297 -13.84 -13.98 10.77
C ASP A 297 -14.22 -12.49 10.80
N ALA A 298 -15.47 -12.14 10.45
CA ALA A 298 -15.94 -10.75 10.57
C ALA A 298 -16.00 -10.29 12.04
N SER A 299 -16.19 -11.23 12.98
CA SER A 299 -16.23 -10.95 14.42
C SER A 299 -14.86 -10.98 15.10
N ARG A 300 -13.85 -11.62 14.48
CA ARG A 300 -12.45 -11.63 14.96
C ARG A 300 -11.62 -10.43 14.50
N LYS A 301 -12.13 -9.63 13.56
CA LYS A 301 -11.49 -8.40 13.05
C LYS A 301 -11.20 -7.32 14.11
N CYS A 302 -11.71 -7.47 15.33
CA CYS A 302 -11.72 -6.44 16.37
C CYS A 302 -11.29 -6.91 17.77
N ARG A 303 -11.07 -8.20 17.99
CA ARG A 303 -10.56 -8.72 19.27
C ARG A 303 -9.08 -9.06 19.09
N GLY A 304 -8.22 -8.43 19.91
CA GLY A 304 -6.91 -9.00 20.17
C GLY A 304 -7.10 -10.38 20.78
N ASP A 305 -6.33 -11.37 20.33
CA ASP A 305 -6.28 -12.68 20.96
C ASP A 305 -5.73 -12.49 22.38
N GLY A 306 -6.64 -12.37 23.36
CA GLY A 306 -6.36 -12.40 24.78
C GLY A 306 -6.72 -13.79 25.31
N ASP A 307 -5.74 -14.43 25.94
CA ASP A 307 -5.84 -15.72 26.64
C ASP A 307 -7.11 -15.83 27.50
N ASP A 308 -8.01 -16.75 27.14
CA ASP A 308 -8.99 -17.32 28.06
C ASP A 308 -8.32 -18.46 28.85
N GLY A 309 -7.73 -18.11 30.00
CA GLY A 309 -6.91 -19.06 30.76
C GLY A 309 -6.76 -18.74 32.25
N ALA A 310 -7.84 -18.44 32.98
CA ALA A 310 -7.88 -18.63 34.44
C ALA A 310 -9.32 -18.62 34.96
N GLY A 311 -9.93 -19.81 35.02
CA GLY A 311 -11.18 -20.03 35.76
C GLY A 311 -10.91 -19.97 37.26
N ASP A 312 -11.25 -18.83 37.86
CA ASP A 312 -11.33 -18.63 39.30
C ASP A 312 -12.55 -19.40 39.84
N ARG A 313 -12.32 -20.58 40.45
CA ARG A 313 -13.33 -21.27 41.26
C ARG A 313 -13.01 -21.02 42.72
N ASN A 314 -13.75 -20.07 43.29
CA ASN A 314 -13.66 -19.71 44.69
C ASN A 314 -14.68 -20.48 45.55
N ARG A 315 -14.27 -20.72 46.81
CA ARG A 315 -15.05 -20.98 48.04
C ARG A 315 -15.22 -22.42 48.59
N ASP A 316 -14.49 -22.58 49.69
CA ASP A 316 -14.96 -22.87 51.06
C ASP A 316 -15.43 -24.27 51.44
N SER A 317 -14.71 -24.86 52.41
CA SER A 317 -15.17 -25.13 53.79
C SER A 317 -14.80 -26.52 54.35
N HIS A 318 -14.22 -26.47 55.56
CA HIS A 318 -14.20 -27.45 56.65
C HIS A 318 -13.76 -28.91 56.44
N GLY A 319 -12.82 -29.34 57.30
CA GLY A 319 -12.49 -30.74 57.56
C GLY A 319 -11.01 -30.94 57.85
#